data_AF-B7G871-F1
#
_entry.id   AF-B7G871-F1
#
_cell.length_a   1.000
_cell.length_b   1.000
_cell.length_c   1.000
_cell.angle_alpha   90.00
_cell.angle_beta   90.00
_cell.angle_gamma   90.00
#
_symmetry.space_group_name_H-M   'P 1'
#
loop_
_entity.id
_entity.type
_entity.pdbx_description
1 polymer ?
#
loop_
_entity_poly.entity_id
_entity_poly.type
_entity_poly.pdbx_seq_one_letter_code
_entity_poly.pdbx_strand_id
1 'polypeptide(L)'
;MKLLLAASLVSVTSAFAPSSLKSATTALQASPYENELGVIEPTGFFDPLGLSKDIDQEKFDQYRTAELKHGRVAQLAVIGYVVQEIYRFPFDIAPGLPCAEVPNGVAAIQAIPALGWAQIFFLVGSVDYYGYLGDFDAGKPDLDPAEMEKRQLNELQHGRLAMLAILELLRHDSQNLVQPGFDGLNNLITGLPFLYK
;
A
#
# COMPACT_ATOMS: atom_id res chain seq x y z
N MET A 1 -68.75 20.85 53.99
CA MET A 1 -69.16 20.73 52.57
C MET A 1 -69.34 22.13 52.01
N LYS A 2 -68.61 22.46 50.92
CA LYS A 2 -68.88 23.52 49.93
C LYS A 2 -68.61 24.96 50.43
N LEU A 3 -67.82 25.84 49.82
CA LEU A 3 -67.30 26.08 48.45
C LEU A 3 -65.92 26.79 48.61
N LEU A 4 -64.81 26.57 47.90
CA LEU A 4 -64.50 26.53 46.46
C LEU A 4 -65.06 27.71 45.65
N LEU A 5 -64.36 28.85 45.63
CA LEU A 5 -64.06 29.66 44.42
C LEU A 5 -63.29 30.95 44.79
N ALA A 6 -61.99 31.00 44.51
CA ALA A 6 -61.26 32.25 44.24
C ALA A 6 -59.90 31.89 43.60
N ALA A 7 -59.92 31.80 42.27
CA ALA A 7 -58.73 31.67 41.43
C ALA A 7 -57.98 33.01 41.36
N SER A 8 -56.65 32.98 41.34
CA SER A 8 -55.82 33.59 40.28
C SER A 8 -54.36 33.79 40.69
N LEU A 9 -53.47 33.38 39.77
CA LEU A 9 -52.13 33.95 39.52
C LEU A 9 -51.05 33.75 40.60
N VAL A 10 -50.52 32.52 40.70
CA VAL A 10 -49.10 32.35 41.01
C VAL A 10 -48.40 32.00 39.69
N SER A 11 -47.78 33.02 39.11
CA SER A 11 -46.94 32.95 37.92
C SER A 11 -45.77 32.01 38.16
N VAL A 12 -45.69 30.94 37.36
CA VAL A 12 -44.54 30.05 37.26
C VAL A 12 -43.39 30.85 36.63
N THR A 13 -42.45 31.33 37.44
CA THR A 13 -41.15 31.79 36.94
C THR A 13 -40.31 30.54 36.67
N SER A 14 -40.45 29.97 35.48
CA SER A 14 -39.51 28.96 34.99
C SER A 14 -38.14 29.60 34.87
N ALA A 15 -37.19 29.05 35.62
CA ALA A 15 -35.81 29.47 35.70
C ALA A 15 -35.15 29.58 34.31
N PHE A 16 -34.71 30.78 33.95
CA PHE A 16 -33.66 30.94 32.96
C PHE A 16 -32.35 30.48 33.61
N ALA A 17 -31.99 29.22 33.42
CA ALA A 17 -30.63 28.75 33.66
C ALA A 17 -29.72 29.34 32.57
N PRO A 18 -28.52 29.88 32.89
CA PRO A 18 -27.57 30.27 31.87
C PRO A 18 -27.16 29.02 31.11
N SER A 19 -27.47 28.97 29.80
CA SER A 19 -26.91 27.95 28.93
C SER A 19 -25.40 28.17 28.89
N SER A 20 -24.65 27.28 29.56
CA SER A 20 -23.21 27.19 29.36
C SER A 20 -22.98 26.96 27.87
N LEU A 21 -22.55 28.02 27.17
CA LEU A 21 -22.03 27.88 25.83
C LEU A 21 -20.78 27.01 25.98
N LYS A 22 -20.93 25.72 25.65
CA LYS A 22 -19.77 24.86 25.44
C LYS A 22 -18.94 25.57 24.38
N SER A 23 -17.79 26.11 24.79
CA SER A 23 -16.76 26.53 23.85
C SER A 23 -16.52 25.34 22.95
N ALA A 24 -16.96 25.46 21.69
CA ALA A 24 -16.51 24.56 20.65
C ALA A 24 -15.01 24.83 20.52
N THR A 25 -14.20 23.99 21.15
CA THR A 25 -12.78 23.94 20.87
C THR A 25 -12.67 23.50 19.42
N THR A 26 -12.48 24.44 18.52
CA THR A 26 -11.98 24.16 17.17
C THR A 26 -10.50 23.85 17.29
N ALA A 27 -10.16 22.81 18.06
CA ALA A 27 -8.99 22.04 17.70
C ALA A 27 -9.39 21.46 16.34
N LEU A 28 -8.73 21.91 15.27
CA LEU A 28 -8.51 21.04 14.13
C LEU A 28 -8.21 19.67 14.73
N GLN A 29 -9.08 18.68 14.49
CA GLN A 29 -8.76 17.31 14.86
C GLN A 29 -7.63 16.90 13.93
N ALA A 30 -6.43 17.35 14.28
CA ALA A 30 -5.21 16.79 13.76
C ALA A 30 -5.28 15.32 14.13
N SER A 31 -5.30 14.44 13.12
CA SER A 31 -5.24 13.02 13.42
C SER A 31 -3.95 12.78 14.23
N PRO A 32 -3.92 11.87 15.21
CA PRO A 32 -2.74 11.64 16.04
C PRO A 32 -1.51 11.18 15.23
N TYR A 33 -1.69 10.89 13.94
CA TYR A 33 -0.70 10.34 13.01
C TYR A 33 -0.19 11.35 11.96
N GLU A 34 -0.50 12.64 12.08
CA GLU A 34 -0.08 13.65 11.10
C GLU A 34 1.44 13.90 11.05
N ASN A 35 2.17 13.54 12.11
CA ASN A 35 3.64 13.64 12.16
C ASN A 35 4.33 12.29 11.93
N GLU A 36 3.59 11.25 11.54
CA GLU A 36 4.17 9.94 11.30
C GLU A 36 4.90 9.88 9.95
N LEU A 37 5.86 8.97 9.89
CA LEU A 37 6.61 8.68 8.68
C LEU A 37 5.64 8.37 7.53
N GLY A 38 5.78 9.00 6.36
CA GLY A 38 4.98 8.73 5.16
C GLY A 38 3.89 9.75 4.86
N VAL A 39 3.72 10.74 5.73
CA VAL A 39 3.02 11.98 5.43
C VAL A 39 3.89 12.83 4.52
N ILE A 40 3.37 13.18 3.34
CA ILE A 40 4.10 13.91 2.31
C ILE A 40 3.22 15.00 1.71
N GLU A 41 3.81 16.15 1.43
CA GLU A 41 3.18 17.18 0.61
C GLU A 41 3.08 16.68 -0.85
N PRO A 42 2.00 16.95 -1.62
CA PRO A 42 0.89 17.89 -1.37
C PRO A 42 -0.34 17.28 -0.67
N THR A 43 -0.38 15.96 -0.46
CA THR A 43 -1.57 15.27 0.09
C THR A 43 -1.65 15.31 1.61
N GLY A 44 -0.54 15.58 2.30
CA GLY A 44 -0.46 15.52 3.75
C GLY A 44 -0.87 14.14 4.27
N PHE A 45 -1.60 14.12 5.38
CA PHE A 45 -2.19 12.90 5.93
C PHE A 45 -3.38 12.44 5.06
N PHE A 46 -3.16 11.39 4.27
CA PHE A 46 -4.13 10.88 3.31
C PHE A 46 -4.91 9.68 3.87
N ASP A 47 -6.06 9.95 4.50
CA ASP A 47 -7.03 8.94 4.93
C ASP A 47 -8.47 9.34 4.55
N PRO A 48 -8.88 9.12 3.29
CA PRO A 48 -10.22 9.48 2.83
C PRO A 48 -11.33 8.58 3.41
N LEU A 49 -11.00 7.36 3.82
CA LEU A 49 -11.95 6.37 4.33
C LEU A 49 -12.07 6.40 5.87
N GLY A 50 -11.26 7.20 6.56
CA GLY A 50 -11.27 7.30 8.01
C GLY A 50 -10.78 6.02 8.69
N LEU A 51 -9.94 5.24 8.01
CA LEU A 51 -9.38 3.99 8.53
C LEU A 51 -8.46 4.23 9.73
N SER A 52 -7.98 5.45 9.98
CA SER A 52 -7.18 5.77 11.17
C SER A 52 -8.00 6.33 12.32
N LYS A 53 -9.33 6.47 12.18
CA LYS A 53 -10.20 7.00 13.22
C LYS A 53 -10.50 5.89 14.23
N ASP A 54 -10.26 6.16 15.50
CA ASP A 54 -10.52 5.25 16.63
C ASP A 54 -9.72 3.93 16.63
N ILE A 55 -8.50 3.96 16.08
CA ILE A 55 -7.60 2.80 16.05
C ILE A 55 -6.48 2.95 17.10
N ASP A 56 -6.10 1.84 17.74
CA ASP A 56 -4.96 1.77 18.65
C ASP A 56 -3.63 1.90 17.88
N GLN A 57 -2.59 2.48 18.51
CA GLN A 57 -1.25 2.61 17.91
C GLN A 57 -0.73 1.28 17.34
N GLU A 58 -0.94 0.16 18.05
CA GLU A 58 -0.48 -1.15 17.61
C GLU A 58 -1.07 -1.58 16.26
N LYS A 59 -2.35 -1.27 16.01
CA LYS A 59 -3.00 -1.56 14.73
C LYS A 59 -2.51 -0.64 13.62
N PHE A 60 -2.20 0.61 13.94
CA PHE A 60 -1.57 1.52 12.98
C PHE A 60 -0.19 1.00 12.56
N ASP A 61 0.62 0.53 13.51
CA ASP A 61 1.94 -0.05 13.23
C ASP A 61 1.83 -1.34 12.40
N GLN A 62 0.78 -2.14 12.61
CA GLN A 62 0.48 -3.32 11.79
C GLN A 62 0.13 -2.92 10.35
N TYR A 63 -0.71 -1.91 10.14
CA TYR A 63 -1.02 -1.41 8.80
C TYR A 63 0.19 -0.80 8.12
N ARG A 64 1.04 -0.12 8.88
CA ARG A 64 2.30 0.42 8.38
C ARG A 64 3.27 -0.68 7.95
N THR A 65 3.37 -1.74 8.75
CA THR A 65 4.19 -2.90 8.42
C THR A 65 3.65 -3.63 7.19
N ALA A 66 2.32 -3.74 7.07
CA ALA A 66 1.67 -4.32 5.90
C ALA A 66 1.95 -3.48 4.65
N GLU A 67 1.81 -2.15 4.71
CA GLU A 67 2.14 -1.22 3.61
C GLU A 67 3.59 -1.42 3.13
N LEU A 68 4.53 -1.51 4.06
CA LEU A 68 5.95 -1.71 3.75
C LEU A 68 6.22 -3.07 3.09
N LYS A 69 5.63 -4.16 3.61
CA LYS A 69 5.76 -5.50 3.01
C LYS A 69 5.21 -5.54 1.58
N HIS A 70 4.03 -4.97 1.33
CA HIS A 70 3.46 -4.91 -0.02
C HIS A 70 4.29 -4.02 -0.95
N GLY A 71 4.81 -2.89 -0.46
CA GLY A 71 5.67 -1.99 -1.22
C GLY A 71 6.95 -2.67 -1.69
N ARG A 72 7.65 -3.39 -0.79
CA ARG A 72 8.89 -4.14 -1.13
C ARG A 72 8.64 -5.23 -2.15
N VAL A 73 7.56 -6.01 -1.98
CA VAL A 73 7.17 -7.06 -2.93
C VAL A 73 6.84 -6.44 -4.29
N ALA A 74 6.11 -5.33 -4.33
CA ALA A 74 5.79 -4.63 -5.57
C ALA A 74 7.03 -4.07 -6.28
N GLN A 75 7.99 -3.50 -5.54
CA GLN A 75 9.26 -3.03 -6.10
C GLN A 75 10.04 -4.15 -6.79
N LEU A 76 10.16 -5.31 -6.12
CA LEU A 76 10.80 -6.49 -6.70
C LEU A 76 10.03 -7.04 -7.91
N ALA A 77 8.69 -6.99 -7.87
CA ALA A 77 7.86 -7.43 -8.99
C ALA A 77 8.03 -6.55 -10.24
N VAL A 78 8.08 -5.22 -10.08
CA VAL A 78 8.33 -4.29 -11.20
C VAL A 78 9.70 -4.53 -11.81
N ILE A 79 10.75 -4.62 -10.99
CA ILE A 79 12.11 -4.91 -11.47
C ILE A 79 12.14 -6.28 -12.16
N GLY A 80 11.47 -7.29 -11.59
CA GLY A 80 11.35 -8.62 -12.18
C GLY A 80 10.72 -8.61 -13.57
N TYR A 81 9.62 -7.89 -13.75
CA TYR A 81 8.96 -7.73 -15.05
C TYR A 81 9.88 -7.07 -16.09
N VAL A 82 10.60 -6.01 -15.71
CA VAL A 82 11.49 -5.28 -16.63
C VAL A 82 12.73 -6.11 -16.98
N VAL A 83 13.37 -6.74 -16.00
CA VAL A 83 14.60 -7.52 -16.23
C VAL A 83 14.35 -8.75 -17.10
N GLN A 84 13.19 -9.40 -16.96
CA GLN A 84 12.81 -10.56 -17.79
C GLN A 84 12.67 -10.25 -19.28
N GLU A 85 12.39 -8.99 -19.63
CA GLU A 85 12.34 -8.52 -21.02
C GLU A 85 13.75 -8.28 -21.60
N ILE A 86 14.69 -7.85 -20.76
CA ILE A 86 16.05 -7.45 -21.19
C ILE A 86 17.01 -8.65 -21.20
N TYR A 87 16.90 -9.54 -20.22
CA TYR A 87 17.89 -10.60 -20.02
C TYR A 87 17.26 -11.92 -19.57
N ARG A 88 17.68 -12.99 -20.26
CA ARG A 88 17.35 -14.38 -19.89
C ARG A 88 18.61 -15.11 -19.50
N PHE A 89 18.54 -15.86 -18.40
CA PHE A 89 19.68 -16.63 -17.95
C PHE A 89 19.95 -17.83 -18.89
N PRO A 90 21.23 -18.15 -19.18
CA PRO A 90 21.59 -19.26 -20.04
C PRO A 90 21.67 -20.59 -19.26
N PHE A 91 20.59 -20.98 -18.59
CA PHE A 91 20.45 -22.28 -17.92
C PHE A 91 19.04 -22.84 -18.07
N ASP A 92 18.90 -24.14 -17.80
CA ASP A 92 17.61 -24.84 -17.85
C ASP A 92 16.94 -24.79 -16.48
N ILE A 93 15.67 -24.40 -16.43
CA ILE A 93 14.88 -24.35 -15.18
C ILE A 93 14.56 -25.76 -14.70
N ALA A 94 14.29 -26.65 -15.64
CA ALA A 94 13.99 -28.06 -15.43
C ALA A 94 14.63 -28.87 -16.57
N PRO A 95 14.89 -30.17 -16.38
CA PRO A 95 15.42 -31.00 -17.46
C PRO A 95 14.51 -30.92 -18.68
N GLY A 96 15.00 -30.29 -19.77
CA GLY A 96 14.26 -30.07 -21.01
C GLY A 96 13.41 -28.80 -21.09
N LEU A 97 13.54 -27.85 -20.15
CA LEU A 97 12.89 -26.53 -20.22
C LEU A 97 13.93 -25.40 -20.10
N PRO A 98 14.42 -24.86 -21.23
CA PRO A 98 15.37 -23.75 -21.22
C PRO A 98 14.68 -22.46 -20.78
N CYS A 99 15.39 -21.60 -20.01
CA CYS A 99 14.88 -20.30 -19.60
C CYS A 99 14.48 -19.39 -20.78
N ALA A 100 14.97 -19.65 -21.98
CA ALA A 100 14.65 -18.87 -23.19
C ALA A 100 13.22 -19.13 -23.73
N GLU A 101 12.66 -20.32 -23.48
CA GLU A 101 11.34 -20.71 -24.02
C GLU A 101 10.18 -20.30 -23.12
N VAL A 102 10.47 -19.84 -21.90
CA VAL A 102 9.44 -19.36 -20.97
C VAL A 102 8.87 -18.03 -21.49
N PRO A 103 7.54 -17.88 -21.67
CA PRO A 103 6.93 -16.63 -22.09
C PRO A 103 7.09 -15.55 -21.00
N ASN A 104 7.03 -14.27 -21.37
CA ASN A 104 7.05 -13.16 -20.41
C ASN A 104 5.69 -13.00 -19.70
N GLY A 105 5.71 -12.30 -18.57
CA GLY A 105 4.51 -11.86 -17.87
C GLY A 105 3.71 -12.98 -17.18
N VAL A 106 2.39 -12.82 -17.13
CA VAL A 106 1.43 -13.73 -16.49
C VAL A 106 1.45 -15.11 -17.15
N ALA A 107 1.81 -15.21 -18.43
CA ALA A 107 1.97 -16.49 -19.11
C ALA A 107 3.12 -17.33 -18.52
N ALA A 108 4.16 -16.70 -17.97
CA ALA A 108 5.28 -17.38 -17.31
C ALA A 108 4.80 -18.23 -16.11
N ILE A 109 3.73 -17.78 -15.45
CA ILE A 109 3.21 -18.44 -14.24
C ILE A 109 2.77 -19.87 -14.53
N GLN A 110 2.18 -20.10 -15.70
CA GLN A 110 1.69 -21.41 -16.13
C GLN A 110 2.79 -22.29 -16.72
N ALA A 111 3.87 -21.69 -17.23
CA ALA A 111 4.99 -22.42 -17.83
C ALA A 111 5.92 -23.07 -16.78
N ILE A 112 5.96 -22.51 -15.55
CA ILE A 112 6.82 -23.01 -14.48
C ILE A 112 6.22 -24.30 -13.88
N PRO A 113 6.99 -25.40 -13.78
CA PRO A 113 6.50 -26.65 -13.20
C PRO A 113 6.14 -26.48 -11.72
N ALA A 114 5.14 -27.24 -11.25
CA ALA A 114 4.62 -27.16 -9.87
C ALA A 114 5.70 -27.35 -8.78
N LEU A 115 6.75 -28.14 -9.08
CA LEU A 115 7.87 -28.35 -8.15
C LEU A 115 8.68 -27.06 -7.95
N GLY A 116 8.86 -26.24 -9.01
CA GLY A 116 9.51 -24.94 -8.91
C GLY A 116 8.70 -23.98 -8.03
N TRP A 117 7.38 -23.94 -8.21
CA TRP A 117 6.49 -23.18 -7.33
C TRP A 117 6.57 -23.63 -5.87
N ALA A 118 6.59 -24.94 -5.62
CA ALA A 118 6.73 -25.48 -4.27
C ALA A 118 8.05 -25.05 -3.61
N GLN A 119 9.17 -25.03 -4.36
CA GLN A 119 10.46 -24.55 -3.85
C GLN A 119 10.42 -23.05 -3.51
N ILE A 120 9.82 -22.24 -4.38
CA ILE A 120 9.71 -20.78 -4.15
C ILE A 120 8.85 -20.51 -2.93
N PHE A 121 7.66 -21.10 -2.84
CA PHE A 121 6.78 -20.91 -1.68
C PHE A 121 7.40 -21.45 -0.39
N PHE A 122 8.10 -22.58 -0.45
CA PHE A 122 8.81 -23.10 0.72
C PHE A 122 9.93 -22.18 1.17
N LEU A 123 10.73 -21.64 0.25
CA LEU A 123 11.82 -20.72 0.57
C LEU A 123 11.29 -19.39 1.13
N VAL A 124 10.35 -18.75 0.43
CA VAL A 124 9.74 -17.49 0.86
C VAL A 124 9.01 -17.67 2.19
N GLY A 125 8.24 -18.75 2.32
CA GLY A 125 7.53 -19.09 3.54
C GLY A 125 8.47 -19.36 4.71
N SER A 126 9.58 -20.07 4.48
CA SER A 126 10.62 -20.25 5.50
C SER A 126 11.25 -18.92 5.91
N VAL A 127 11.57 -18.06 4.94
CA VAL A 127 12.19 -16.75 5.22
C VAL A 127 11.26 -15.83 6.00
N ASP A 128 9.97 -15.76 5.65
CA ASP A 128 8.99 -14.93 6.37
C ASP A 128 8.66 -15.54 7.75
N TYR A 129 8.62 -16.88 7.88
CA TYR A 129 8.39 -17.57 9.15
C TYR A 129 9.56 -17.41 10.14
N TYR A 130 10.80 -17.61 9.68
CA TYR A 130 11.99 -17.43 10.50
C TYR A 130 12.37 -15.95 10.66
N GLY A 131 11.64 -15.03 10.03
CA GLY A 131 11.86 -13.60 10.15
C GLY A 131 13.18 -13.12 9.53
N TYR A 132 13.77 -13.87 8.59
CA TYR A 132 15.06 -13.54 7.94
C TYR A 132 14.97 -12.31 6.99
N LEU A 133 13.80 -11.64 6.93
CA LEU A 133 13.58 -10.32 6.29
C LEU A 133 13.06 -9.24 7.28
N GLY A 134 13.21 -9.46 8.59
CA GLY A 134 12.89 -8.49 9.65
C GLY A 134 13.94 -7.38 9.80
N ASP A 135 13.83 -6.61 10.89
CA ASP A 135 14.74 -5.50 11.21
C ASP A 135 16.12 -6.03 11.65
N PHE A 136 17.01 -6.35 10.70
CA PHE A 136 18.37 -6.80 11.02
C PHE A 136 19.24 -5.65 11.51
N ASP A 137 19.98 -5.88 12.60
CA ASP A 137 21.16 -5.08 12.90
C ASP A 137 22.30 -5.32 11.89
N ALA A 138 22.29 -6.46 11.20
CA ALA A 138 23.25 -6.78 10.16
C ALA A 138 22.85 -6.10 8.82
N GLY A 139 23.60 -5.07 8.44
CA GLY A 139 23.45 -4.39 7.14
C GLY A 139 22.68 -3.08 7.17
N LYS A 140 22.22 -2.62 8.35
CA LYS A 140 21.82 -1.23 8.53
C LYS A 140 23.03 -0.33 8.31
N PRO A 141 23.00 0.60 7.34
CA PRO A 141 24.06 1.57 7.24
C PRO A 141 23.98 2.49 8.47
N ASP A 142 25.10 2.64 9.19
CA ASP A 142 25.24 3.57 10.31
C ASP A 142 25.19 5.01 9.78
N LEU A 143 23.98 5.54 9.63
CA LEU A 143 23.71 6.89 9.12
C LEU A 143 23.11 7.77 10.22
N ASP A 144 23.19 9.08 10.02
CA ASP A 144 22.55 10.05 10.89
C ASP A 144 21.02 9.81 10.94
N PRO A 145 20.36 9.95 12.11
CA PRO A 145 18.93 9.64 12.24
C PRO A 145 18.03 10.40 11.26
N ALA A 146 18.38 11.65 10.93
CA ALA A 146 17.63 12.44 9.95
C ALA A 146 17.78 11.91 8.51
N GLU A 147 18.95 11.36 8.16
CA GLU A 147 19.15 10.75 6.84
C GLU A 147 18.40 9.41 6.71
N MET A 148 18.36 8.64 7.80
CA MET A 148 17.61 7.38 7.86
C MET A 148 16.11 7.62 7.62
N GLU A 149 15.53 8.60 8.30
CA GLU A 149 14.12 8.97 8.13
C GLU A 149 13.80 9.31 6.67
N LYS A 150 14.66 10.12 6.03
CA LYS A 150 14.53 10.47 4.60
C LYS A 150 14.58 9.24 3.69
N ARG A 151 15.44 8.27 3.97
CA ARG A 151 15.55 7.03 3.16
C ARG A 151 14.32 6.14 3.35
N GLN A 152 13.78 6.05 4.56
CA GLN A 152 12.55 5.30 4.83
C GLN A 152 11.34 5.96 4.15
N LEU A 153 11.27 7.30 4.12
CA LEU A 153 10.27 8.03 3.33
C LEU A 153 10.38 7.69 1.84
N ASN A 154 11.61 7.72 1.30
CA ASN A 154 11.84 7.36 -0.09
C ASN A 154 11.43 5.91 -0.37
N GLU A 155 11.80 4.96 0.49
CA GLU A 155 11.43 3.55 0.34
C GLU A 155 9.91 3.39 0.24
N LEU A 156 9.19 4.05 1.14
CA LEU A 156 7.74 4.02 1.16
C LEU A 156 7.12 4.65 -0.10
N GLN A 157 7.64 5.80 -0.54
CA GLN A 157 7.16 6.48 -1.76
C GLN A 157 7.36 5.62 -2.99
N HIS A 158 8.54 5.03 -3.16
CA HIS A 158 8.82 4.10 -4.25
C HIS A 158 7.95 2.84 -4.14
N GLY A 159 7.66 2.36 -2.92
CA GLY A 159 6.76 1.24 -2.69
C GLY A 159 5.32 1.52 -3.12
N ARG A 160 4.77 2.69 -2.74
CA ARG A 160 3.43 3.16 -3.17
C ARG A 160 3.33 3.29 -4.68
N LEU A 161 4.35 3.88 -5.32
CA LEU A 161 4.42 3.99 -6.78
C LEU A 161 4.49 2.61 -7.43
N ALA A 162 5.33 1.71 -6.91
CA ALA A 162 5.50 0.37 -7.46
C ALA A 162 4.21 -0.47 -7.37
N MET A 163 3.42 -0.33 -6.31
CA MET A 163 2.11 -0.98 -6.17
C MET A 163 1.14 -0.58 -7.30
N LEU A 164 1.14 0.70 -7.70
CA LEU A 164 0.35 1.16 -8.84
C LEU A 164 0.95 0.70 -10.17
N ALA A 165 2.26 0.74 -10.31
CA ALA A 165 2.96 0.35 -11.53
C ALA A 165 2.75 -1.14 -11.87
N ILE A 166 2.88 -2.04 -10.88
CA ILE A 166 2.70 -3.48 -11.11
C ILE A 166 1.26 -3.84 -11.47
N LEU A 167 0.29 -3.12 -10.89
CA LEU A 167 -1.13 -3.30 -11.25
C LEU A 167 -1.36 -2.96 -12.72
N GLU A 168 -0.77 -1.87 -13.20
CA GLU A 168 -0.92 -1.43 -14.59
C GLU A 168 -0.19 -2.36 -15.57
N LEU A 169 1.02 -2.83 -15.22
CA LEU A 169 1.75 -3.83 -15.99
C LEU A 169 0.93 -5.13 -16.11
N LEU A 170 0.36 -5.61 -15.01
CA LEU A 170 -0.45 -6.83 -15.00
C LEU A 170 -1.76 -6.65 -15.78
N ARG A 171 -2.41 -5.48 -15.67
CA ARG A 171 -3.60 -5.15 -16.45
C ARG A 171 -3.29 -5.16 -17.94
N HIS A 172 -2.19 -4.56 -18.36
CA HIS A 172 -1.78 -4.53 -19.75
C HIS A 172 -1.45 -5.92 -20.29
N ASP A 173 -0.68 -6.70 -19.52
CA ASP A 173 -0.32 -8.06 -19.93
C ASP A 173 -1.56 -8.97 -20.04
N SER A 174 -2.50 -8.86 -19.09
CA SER A 174 -3.77 -9.58 -19.16
C SER A 174 -4.63 -9.20 -20.37
N GLN A 175 -4.55 -7.95 -20.85
CA GLN A 175 -5.29 -7.52 -22.05
C GLN A 175 -4.64 -8.06 -23.32
N ASN A 176 -3.31 -8.12 -23.37
CA ASN A 176 -2.57 -8.72 -24.48
C ASN A 176 -2.89 -10.21 -24.68
N LEU A 177 -3.27 -10.93 -23.62
CA LEU A 177 -3.67 -12.35 -23.68
C LEU A 177 -5.06 -12.59 -24.30
N VAL A 178 -5.99 -11.63 -24.22
CA VAL A 178 -7.40 -11.81 -24.65
C VAL A 178 -7.61 -11.44 -26.12
N GLN A 179 -6.83 -10.51 -26.66
CA GLN A 179 -6.76 -10.23 -28.09
C GLN A 179 -5.28 -10.02 -28.48
N PRO A 180 -4.64 -11.00 -29.14
CA PRO A 180 -3.30 -10.77 -29.67
C PRO A 180 -3.40 -9.71 -30.78
N GLY A 181 -3.01 -8.48 -30.45
CA GLY A 181 -3.07 -7.33 -31.37
C GLY A 181 -4.30 -6.41 -31.24
N PHE A 182 -4.79 -6.10 -30.03
CA PHE A 182 -5.58 -4.89 -29.82
C PHE A 182 -4.68 -3.65 -29.99
N ASP A 183 -4.42 -3.36 -31.27
CA ASP A 183 -3.65 -2.22 -31.76
C ASP A 183 -4.58 -1.00 -31.79
N GLY A 184 -4.41 -0.10 -30.82
CA GLY A 184 -5.10 1.18 -30.75
C GLY A 184 -4.50 2.02 -29.62
N LEU A 185 -3.62 3.01 -29.84
CA LEU A 185 -3.14 3.67 -31.06
C LEU A 185 -1.67 3.26 -31.36
N ASN A 186 -1.51 2.00 -31.75
CA ASN A 186 -0.37 1.33 -32.39
C ASN A 186 1.03 1.27 -31.75
N ASN A 187 1.31 1.77 -30.52
CA ASN A 187 2.66 1.61 -29.91
C ASN A 187 2.83 1.96 -28.40
N LEU A 188 1.79 2.00 -27.56
CA LEU A 188 1.98 2.53 -26.19
C LEU A 188 2.44 1.52 -25.12
N ILE A 189 2.30 0.21 -25.32
CA ILE A 189 2.85 -0.84 -24.41
C ILE A 189 3.80 -1.80 -25.14
N THR A 190 4.36 -1.32 -26.24
CA THR A 190 5.71 -1.64 -26.73
C THR A 190 6.64 -0.41 -26.53
N GLY A 191 6.19 0.55 -25.72
CA GLY A 191 6.52 1.99 -25.78
C GLY A 191 7.88 2.46 -25.23
N LEU A 192 8.96 1.72 -25.43
CA LEU A 192 10.32 2.27 -25.32
C LEU A 192 11.00 2.25 -26.69
N PRO A 193 10.76 3.26 -27.55
CA PRO A 193 11.34 3.32 -28.90
C PRO A 193 12.88 3.45 -28.90
N PHE A 194 13.53 3.58 -27.74
CA PHE A 194 14.99 3.53 -27.62
C PHE A 194 15.56 2.12 -27.43
N LEU A 195 14.74 1.12 -27.08
CA LEU A 195 15.19 -0.26 -26.84
C LEU A 195 15.17 -1.14 -28.09
N TYR A 196 14.53 -0.69 -29.17
CA TYR A 196 14.44 -1.40 -30.45
C TYR A 196 15.25 -0.69 -31.54
N LYS A 197 16.57 -0.52 -31.32
CA LYS A 197 17.53 -0.10 -32.34
C LYS A 197 18.69 -1.08 -32.43
#